data_AF-A0A842L6L7-F1
#
_entry.id   AF-A0A842L6L7-F1
#
_cell.length_a   1.000
_cell.length_b   1.000
_cell.length_c   1.000
_cell.angle_alpha   90.00
_cell.angle_beta   90.00
_cell.angle_gamma   90.00
#
_symmetry.space_group_name_H-M   'P 1'
#
loop_
_entity.id
_entity.type
_entity.pdbx_description
1 polymer ?
#
loop_
_entity_poly.entity_id
_entity_poly.type
_entity_poly.pdbx_seq_one_letter_code
_entity_poly.pdbx_strand_id
1 'polypeptide(L)'
;MVDVTPDGEIIVAGHTYFNWEFSNFLIFKTDENGTSKWNWTLAYSDVAYAIRALSTGDILAVGYSYGYLGFPDFLTLPRFDSEGNDLGYYYYLMPDTNVVRDALITSNEDVIVVGKIQKHGEWEWPEEDVWVLKLDKNASVKLNKTYDISQNDEAWAVAMASNGDIIVAG
;
A
#
# COMPACT_ATOMS: atom_id res chain seq x y z
N MET A 1 -0.03 9.07 5.35
CA MET A 1 -0.78 9.53 4.15
C MET A 1 -2.10 10.13 4.57
N VAL A 2 -2.69 10.95 3.71
CA VAL A 2 -3.97 11.63 3.96
C VAL A 2 -4.78 11.71 2.66
N ASP A 3 -6.09 11.66 2.78
CA ASP A 3 -7.04 12.01 1.70
C ASP A 3 -8.27 12.72 2.29
N VAL A 4 -9.09 13.34 1.44
CA VAL A 4 -10.30 14.06 1.83
C VAL A 4 -11.52 13.38 1.22
N THR A 5 -12.51 13.09 2.05
CA THR A 5 -13.76 12.47 1.62
C THR A 5 -14.69 13.49 0.93
N PRO A 6 -15.69 13.04 0.14
CA PRO A 6 -16.60 13.96 -0.56
C PRO A 6 -17.38 14.92 0.33
N ASP A 7 -17.60 14.57 1.61
CA ASP A 7 -18.23 15.39 2.65
C ASP A 7 -17.26 16.35 3.36
N GLY A 8 -15.98 16.37 2.98
CA GLY A 8 -14.96 17.29 3.51
C GLY A 8 -14.23 16.79 4.75
N GLU A 9 -14.49 15.56 5.18
CA GLU A 9 -13.78 14.92 6.29
C GLU A 9 -12.40 14.41 5.83
N ILE A 10 -11.50 14.21 6.78
CA ILE A 10 -10.10 13.85 6.53
C ILE A 10 -9.89 12.39 6.94
N ILE A 11 -9.33 11.59 6.05
CA ILE A 11 -8.90 10.23 6.36
C ILE A 11 -7.39 10.16 6.36
N VAL A 12 -6.83 9.47 7.35
CA VAL A 12 -5.39 9.35 7.55
C VAL A 12 -5.05 7.89 7.71
N ALA A 13 -3.94 7.49 7.11
CA ALA A 13 -3.35 6.18 7.32
C ALA A 13 -1.85 6.29 7.65
N GLY A 14 -1.40 5.37 8.48
CA GLY A 14 -0.03 5.27 8.95
C GLY A 14 0.17 4.01 9.77
N HIS A 15 0.98 4.11 10.81
CA HIS A 15 1.23 3.01 11.72
C HIS A 15 1.14 3.49 13.18
N THR A 16 0.87 2.56 14.08
CA THR A 16 0.95 2.76 15.52
C THR A 16 1.78 1.65 16.14
N TYR A 17 2.65 1.97 17.08
CA TYR A 17 3.44 0.95 17.76
C TYR A 17 2.56 0.14 18.71
N PHE A 18 2.59 -1.18 18.59
CA PHE A 18 1.98 -2.06 19.60
C PHE A 18 2.98 -2.40 20.71
N ASN A 19 4.28 -2.42 20.38
CA ASN A 19 5.39 -2.46 21.32
C ASN A 19 6.65 -1.82 20.68
N TRP A 20 7.81 -1.98 21.32
CA TRP A 20 9.08 -1.38 20.87
C TRP A 20 9.60 -1.93 19.53
N GLU A 21 9.14 -3.10 19.11
CA GLU A 21 9.67 -3.83 17.95
C GLU A 21 8.69 -3.83 16.78
N PHE A 22 7.41 -3.60 17.03
CA PHE A 22 6.38 -3.82 16.03
C PHE A 22 5.30 -2.75 16.02
N SER A 23 4.76 -2.52 14.83
CA SER A 23 3.68 -1.59 14.59
C SER A 23 2.48 -2.28 13.93
N ASN A 24 1.32 -1.67 14.08
CA ASN A 24 0.10 -2.04 13.38
C ASN A 24 -0.27 -0.92 12.42
N PHE A 25 -0.89 -1.28 11.31
CA PHE A 25 -1.49 -0.36 10.37
C PHE A 25 -2.65 0.38 11.06
N LEU A 26 -2.51 1.70 11.18
CA LEU A 26 -3.52 2.61 11.69
C LEU A 26 -4.25 3.32 10.55
N ILE A 27 -5.57 3.37 10.63
CA ILE A 27 -6.44 4.22 9.81
C ILE A 27 -7.34 5.01 10.75
N PHE A 28 -7.54 6.29 10.51
CA PHE A 28 -8.55 7.07 11.23
C PHE A 28 -9.20 8.13 10.36
N LYS A 29 -10.42 8.49 10.73
CA LYS A 29 -11.18 9.60 10.15
C LYS A 29 -11.37 10.71 11.18
N THR A 30 -11.25 11.94 10.72
CA THR A 30 -11.36 13.14 11.55
C THR A 30 -12.02 14.27 10.78
N ASP A 31 -12.67 15.20 11.47
CA ASP A 31 -13.18 16.41 10.81
C ASP A 31 -12.09 17.46 10.58
N GLU A 32 -12.46 18.57 9.94
CA GLU A 32 -11.56 19.71 9.65
C GLU A 32 -10.91 20.32 10.91
N ASN A 33 -11.50 20.10 12.10
CA ASN A 33 -10.97 20.59 13.37
C ASN A 33 -10.06 19.56 14.06
N GLY A 34 -9.87 18.39 13.48
CA GLY A 34 -9.10 17.30 14.06
C GLY A 34 -9.88 16.47 15.09
N THR A 35 -11.21 16.56 15.12
CA THR A 35 -12.05 15.72 15.99
C THR A 35 -12.19 14.31 15.41
N SER A 36 -11.66 13.32 16.13
CA SER A 36 -11.75 11.91 15.72
C SER A 36 -13.21 11.44 15.59
N LYS A 37 -13.52 10.80 14.47
CA LYS A 37 -14.81 10.17 14.19
C LYS A 37 -14.75 8.67 14.48
N TRP A 38 -13.76 7.99 13.91
CA TRP A 38 -13.48 6.58 14.12
C TRP A 38 -12.03 6.27 13.79
N ASN A 39 -11.54 5.12 14.27
CA ASN A 39 -10.21 4.60 13.95
C ASN A 39 -10.22 3.07 13.91
N TRP A 40 -9.27 2.53 13.15
CA TRP A 40 -8.99 1.10 13.03
C TRP A 40 -7.50 0.84 13.17
N THR A 41 -7.18 -0.26 13.84
CA THR A 41 -5.82 -0.80 13.91
C THR A 41 -5.85 -2.23 13.39
N LEU A 42 -5.08 -2.51 12.34
CA LEU A 42 -5.01 -3.82 11.68
C LEU A 42 -3.67 -4.50 12.00
N ALA A 43 -3.74 -5.67 12.62
CA ALA A 43 -2.56 -6.42 13.07
C ALA A 43 -1.82 -7.19 11.96
N TYR A 44 -2.37 -7.18 10.74
CA TYR A 44 -1.82 -7.89 9.58
C TYR A 44 -0.98 -6.98 8.68
N SER A 45 -0.59 -5.79 9.13
CA SER A 45 0.23 -4.87 8.33
C SER A 45 1.00 -3.96 9.26
N ASP A 46 2.28 -3.79 9.00
CA ASP A 46 3.15 -2.98 9.85
C ASP A 46 3.03 -1.50 9.50
N VAL A 47 2.86 -1.20 8.22
CA VAL A 47 2.91 0.16 7.67
C VAL A 47 1.85 0.33 6.57
N ALA A 48 1.15 1.46 6.62
CA ALA A 48 0.31 1.93 5.52
C ALA A 48 1.15 2.59 4.42
N TYR A 49 0.76 2.40 3.16
CA TYR A 49 1.38 3.04 1.99
C TYR A 49 0.41 3.93 1.19
N ALA A 50 -0.87 3.59 1.12
CA ALA A 50 -1.87 4.46 0.49
C ALA A 50 -3.21 4.46 1.25
N ILE A 51 -3.95 5.56 1.12
CA ILE A 51 -5.36 5.68 1.49
C ILE A 51 -6.10 6.50 0.44
N ARG A 52 -7.36 6.16 0.20
CA ARG A 52 -8.23 6.90 -0.70
C ARG A 52 -9.68 6.89 -0.26
N ALA A 53 -10.30 8.06 -0.27
CA ALA A 53 -11.74 8.20 -0.23
C ALA A 53 -12.29 8.01 -1.65
N LEU A 54 -13.21 7.06 -1.81
CA LEU A 54 -13.89 6.81 -3.08
C LEU A 54 -15.09 7.77 -3.20
N SER A 55 -15.54 7.98 -4.44
CA SER A 55 -16.73 8.82 -4.70
C SER A 55 -18.02 8.24 -4.10
N THR A 56 -18.01 6.96 -3.72
CA THR A 56 -19.12 6.31 -3.01
C THR A 56 -19.17 6.67 -1.53
N GLY A 57 -18.10 7.23 -0.97
CA GLY A 57 -17.92 7.45 0.46
C GLY A 57 -17.10 6.35 1.15
N ASP A 58 -16.91 5.21 0.48
CA ASP A 58 -16.04 4.12 0.95
C ASP A 58 -14.59 4.56 1.01
N ILE A 59 -13.84 3.91 1.88
CA ILE A 59 -12.43 4.17 2.10
C ILE A 59 -11.66 2.90 1.77
N LEU A 60 -10.71 3.02 0.86
CA LEU A 60 -9.78 1.96 0.51
C LEU A 60 -8.40 2.37 1.01
N ALA A 61 -7.66 1.41 1.58
CA ALA A 61 -6.30 1.63 1.99
C ALA A 61 -5.39 0.49 1.51
N VAL A 62 -4.09 0.71 1.56
CA VAL A 62 -3.08 -0.31 1.23
C VAL A 62 -2.06 -0.32 2.35
N GLY A 63 -1.96 -1.47 3.00
CA GLY A 63 -0.94 -1.77 4.00
C GLY A 63 -0.03 -2.87 3.52
N TYR A 64 1.14 -2.95 4.12
CA TYR A 64 2.12 -3.99 3.85
C TYR A 64 2.64 -4.55 5.17
N SER A 65 2.79 -5.87 5.20
CA SER A 65 3.40 -6.61 6.31
C SER A 65 4.71 -7.19 5.86
N TYR A 66 5.76 -6.98 6.65
CA TYR A 66 6.97 -7.76 6.50
C TYR A 66 6.72 -9.17 7.06
N GLY A 67 7.01 -10.17 6.25
CA GLY A 67 6.94 -11.57 6.62
C GLY A 67 7.79 -11.84 7.86
N TYR A 68 7.20 -12.50 8.86
CA TYR A 68 7.88 -12.87 10.10
C TYR A 68 7.85 -14.39 10.29
N LEU A 69 8.90 -14.99 10.87
CA LEU A 69 8.96 -16.42 11.20
C LEU A 69 8.59 -17.38 10.04
N GLY A 70 8.94 -17.03 8.80
CA GLY A 70 8.67 -17.85 7.62
C GLY A 70 7.31 -17.62 6.96
N PHE A 71 6.53 -16.63 7.42
CA PHE A 71 5.41 -16.11 6.63
C PHE A 71 5.94 -15.21 5.50
N PRO A 72 5.33 -15.28 4.29
CA PRO A 72 5.69 -14.39 3.20
C PRO A 72 5.26 -12.96 3.51
N ASP A 73 5.86 -12.00 2.81
CA ASP A 73 5.38 -10.63 2.74
C ASP A 73 3.97 -10.60 2.12
N PHE A 74 3.14 -9.63 2.48
CA PHE A 74 1.83 -9.46 1.82
C PHE A 74 1.31 -8.03 1.88
N LEU A 75 0.54 -7.67 0.86
CA LEU A 75 -0.28 -6.46 0.85
C LEU A 75 -1.64 -6.76 1.45
N THR A 76 -2.15 -5.85 2.28
CA THR A 76 -3.54 -5.87 2.76
C THR A 76 -4.28 -4.67 2.18
N LEU A 77 -5.44 -4.91 1.59
CA LEU A 77 -6.30 -3.90 0.97
C LEU A 77 -7.62 -3.83 1.74
N PRO A 78 -7.68 -3.20 2.93
CA PRO A 78 -8.91 -3.10 3.70
C PRO A 78 -9.85 -2.04 3.12
N ARG A 79 -11.15 -2.30 3.25
CA ARG A 79 -12.21 -1.39 2.82
C ARG A 79 -13.16 -1.09 3.97
N PHE A 80 -13.50 0.18 4.12
CA PHE A 80 -14.47 0.64 5.11
C PHE A 80 -15.56 1.47 4.43
N ASP A 81 -16.76 1.49 5.00
CA ASP A 81 -17.74 2.51 4.61
C ASP A 81 -17.42 3.86 5.26
N SER A 82 -18.24 4.87 4.99
CA SER A 82 -18.01 6.24 5.43
C SER A 82 -18.09 6.43 6.95
N GLU A 83 -18.82 5.53 7.61
CA GLU A 83 -19.03 5.43 9.05
C GLU A 83 -17.93 4.62 9.76
N GLY A 84 -17.05 3.97 8.99
CA GLY A 84 -15.95 3.16 9.50
C GLY A 84 -16.34 1.72 9.81
N ASN A 85 -17.43 1.19 9.25
CA ASN A 85 -17.71 -0.24 9.32
C ASN A 85 -16.82 -1.00 8.35
N ASP A 86 -16.30 -2.15 8.79
CA ASP A 86 -15.46 -3.03 7.97
C ASP A 86 -16.29 -3.69 6.87
N LEU A 87 -15.92 -3.45 5.61
CA LEU A 87 -16.51 -4.06 4.42
C LEU A 87 -15.70 -5.28 3.93
N GLY A 88 -14.65 -5.63 4.67
CA GLY A 88 -13.73 -6.71 4.37
C GLY A 88 -12.41 -6.21 3.77
N TYR A 89 -11.55 -7.16 3.43
CA TYR A 89 -10.23 -6.90 2.89
C TYR A 89 -9.84 -7.96 1.87
N TYR A 90 -8.95 -7.58 0.96
CA TYR A 90 -8.17 -8.52 0.16
C TYR A 90 -6.74 -8.61 0.66
N TYR A 91 -6.10 -9.74 0.44
CA TYR A 91 -4.66 -9.90 0.61
C TYR A 91 -4.01 -10.34 -0.69
N TYR A 92 -2.80 -9.87 -0.95
CA TYR A 92 -1.95 -10.34 -2.03
C TYR A 92 -0.63 -10.81 -1.44
N LEU A 93 -0.38 -12.13 -1.53
CA LEU A 93 0.88 -12.73 -1.10
C LEU A 93 2.00 -12.28 -2.04
N MET A 94 3.09 -11.81 -1.45
CA MET A 94 4.28 -11.37 -2.16
C MET A 94 5.34 -12.47 -2.02
N PRO A 95 5.53 -13.28 -3.08
CA PRO A 95 6.31 -14.52 -2.98
C PRO A 95 7.82 -14.29 -2.98
N ASP A 96 8.28 -13.11 -3.41
CA ASP A 96 9.69 -12.74 -3.49
C ASP A 96 10.04 -11.74 -2.38
N THR A 97 11.33 -11.58 -2.08
CA THR A 97 11.85 -10.53 -1.18
C THR A 97 11.65 -9.16 -1.82
N ASN A 98 10.43 -8.65 -1.68
CA ASN A 98 10.02 -7.37 -2.20
C ASN A 98 10.09 -6.34 -1.08
N VAL A 99 10.43 -5.11 -1.42
CA VAL A 99 10.35 -4.00 -0.47
C VAL A 99 9.48 -2.94 -1.10
N VAL A 100 8.34 -2.67 -0.46
CA VAL A 100 7.45 -1.58 -0.85
C VAL A 100 8.07 -0.25 -0.43
N ARG A 101 8.01 0.74 -1.32
CA ARG A 101 8.47 2.12 -1.05
C ARG A 101 7.33 3.13 -1.15
N ASP A 102 6.45 2.94 -2.12
CA ASP A 102 5.31 3.81 -2.30
C ASP A 102 4.14 3.05 -2.94
N ALA A 103 2.93 3.57 -2.73
CA ALA A 103 1.73 3.03 -3.34
C ALA A 103 0.72 4.12 -3.69
N LEU A 104 -0.11 3.82 -4.68
CA LEU A 104 -1.19 4.67 -5.14
C LEU A 104 -2.45 3.84 -5.34
N ILE A 105 -3.57 4.32 -4.84
CA ILE A 105 -4.90 3.82 -5.20
C ILE A 105 -5.42 4.74 -6.30
N THR A 106 -6.02 4.20 -7.36
CA THR A 106 -6.57 4.99 -8.48
C THR A 106 -8.06 5.27 -8.28
N SER A 107 -8.66 6.13 -9.12
CA SER A 107 -10.11 6.38 -9.08
C SER A 107 -10.93 5.17 -9.52
N ASN A 108 -10.31 4.25 -10.27
CA ASN A 108 -10.91 2.98 -10.69
C ASN A 108 -10.64 1.86 -9.68
N GLU A 109 -10.17 2.19 -8.47
CA GLU A 109 -9.84 1.26 -7.39
C GLU A 109 -8.67 0.30 -7.71
N ASP A 110 -7.94 0.51 -8.81
CA ASP A 110 -6.66 -0.19 -9.02
C ASP A 110 -5.66 0.27 -7.95
N VAL A 111 -4.85 -0.67 -7.46
CA VAL A 111 -3.73 -0.42 -6.55
C VAL A 111 -2.42 -0.58 -7.31
N ILE A 112 -1.56 0.42 -7.23
CA ILE A 112 -0.21 0.37 -7.79
C ILE A 112 0.78 0.46 -6.63
N VAL A 113 1.77 -0.40 -6.66
CA VAL A 113 2.83 -0.48 -5.66
C VAL A 113 4.16 -0.45 -6.40
N VAL A 114 5.09 0.34 -5.87
CA VAL A 114 6.47 0.39 -6.37
C VAL A 114 7.46 0.17 -5.26
N GLY A 115 8.64 -0.26 -5.65
CA GLY A 115 9.76 -0.44 -4.75
C GLY A 115 10.86 -1.20 -5.44
N LYS A 116 11.38 -2.21 -4.76
CA LYS A 116 12.41 -3.09 -5.29
C LYS A 116 12.11 -4.56 -5.03
N ILE A 117 12.69 -5.40 -5.85
CA ILE A 117 12.80 -6.84 -5.61
C ILE A 117 14.28 -7.16 -5.42
N GLN A 118 14.61 -7.93 -4.39
CA GLN A 118 15.95 -8.47 -4.25
C GLN A 118 15.99 -9.85 -4.90
N LYS A 119 16.81 -10.00 -5.93
CA LYS A 119 17.05 -11.31 -6.55
C LYS A 119 18.35 -11.89 -6.02
N HIS A 120 18.31 -13.20 -5.74
CA HIS A 120 19.50 -13.98 -5.43
C HIS A 120 19.76 -14.91 -6.60
N GLY A 121 20.69 -14.53 -7.49
CA GLY A 121 21.31 -15.50 -8.38
C GLY A 121 22.19 -16.45 -7.58
N GLU A 122 22.23 -17.74 -7.93
CA GLU A 122 23.06 -18.74 -7.22
C GLU A 122 24.54 -18.37 -7.14
N TRP A 123 25.00 -17.46 -8.01
CA TRP A 123 26.41 -17.06 -8.16
C TRP A 123 26.61 -15.53 -8.28
N GLU A 124 25.56 -14.75 -8.01
CA GLU A 124 25.56 -13.30 -8.12
C GLU A 124 25.47 -12.67 -6.74
N TRP A 125 26.06 -11.48 -6.58
CA TRP A 125 25.80 -10.67 -5.41
C TRP A 125 24.32 -10.27 -5.43
N PRO A 126 23.66 -10.12 -4.26
CA PRO A 126 22.27 -9.68 -4.25
C PRO A 126 22.17 -8.33 -4.94
N GLU A 127 21.43 -8.31 -6.04
CA GLU A 127 21.09 -7.11 -6.81
C GLU A 127 19.61 -6.80 -6.61
N GLU A 128 19.31 -5.51 -6.61
CA GLU A 128 17.97 -4.99 -6.41
C GLU A 128 17.46 -4.43 -7.74
N ASP A 129 16.30 -4.88 -8.20
CA ASP A 129 15.67 -4.32 -9.41
C ASP A 129 14.45 -3.48 -9.03
N VAL A 130 14.15 -2.46 -9.82
CA VAL A 130 12.88 -1.73 -9.68
C VAL A 130 11.73 -2.70 -9.88
N TRP A 131 10.77 -2.66 -8.95
CA TRP A 131 9.57 -3.49 -9.02
C TRP A 131 8.32 -2.61 -9.11
N VAL A 132 7.41 -2.99 -10.01
CA VAL A 132 6.11 -2.34 -10.22
C VAL A 132 5.02 -3.40 -10.25
N LEU A 133 4.08 -3.31 -9.31
CA LEU A 133 2.88 -4.12 -9.23
C LEU A 133 1.65 -3.25 -9.45
N LYS A 134 0.71 -3.75 -10.25
CA LYS A 134 -0.64 -3.22 -10.36
C LYS A 134 -1.64 -4.32 -10.10
N LEU A 135 -2.51 -4.11 -9.14
CA LEU A 135 -3.66 -4.94 -8.83
C LEU A 135 -4.94 -4.20 -9.23
N ASP A 136 -5.97 -4.94 -9.64
CA ASP A 136 -7.32 -4.37 -9.69
C ASP A 136 -8.00 -4.39 -8.30
N LYS A 137 -9.21 -3.85 -8.26
CA LYS A 137 -10.04 -3.75 -7.06
C LYS A 137 -10.31 -5.07 -6.32
N ASN A 138 -10.11 -6.21 -6.98
CA ASN A 138 -10.28 -7.54 -6.38
C ASN A 138 -8.92 -8.17 -6.03
N ALA A 139 -7.86 -7.36 -5.91
CA ALA A 139 -6.48 -7.78 -5.74
C ALA A 139 -5.96 -8.72 -6.83
N SER A 140 -6.53 -8.67 -8.04
CA SER A 140 -6.04 -9.50 -9.16
C SER A 140 -4.95 -8.75 -9.93
N VAL A 141 -3.87 -9.47 -10.26
CA VAL A 141 -2.70 -8.88 -10.94
C VAL A 141 -3.06 -8.40 -12.35
N LYS A 142 -2.81 -7.11 -12.63
CA LYS A 142 -2.85 -6.50 -13.97
C LYS A 142 -1.45 -6.27 -14.54
N LEU A 143 -0.49 -6.00 -13.67
CA LEU A 143 0.92 -5.85 -14.01
C LEU A 143 1.74 -6.36 -12.84
N ASN A 144 2.77 -7.15 -13.11
CA ASN A 144 3.83 -7.43 -12.15
C ASN A 144 5.12 -7.49 -12.96
N LYS A 145 5.94 -6.46 -12.84
CA LYS A 145 7.11 -6.29 -13.70
C LYS A 145 8.31 -5.77 -12.92
N THR A 146 9.46 -6.28 -13.30
CA THR A 146 10.77 -5.85 -12.80
C THR A 146 11.53 -5.14 -13.90
N TYR A 147 12.32 -4.15 -13.52
CA TYR A 147 13.17 -3.38 -14.42
C TYR A 147 14.57 -3.34 -13.82
N ASP A 148 15.44 -4.14 -14.42
CA ASP A 148 16.89 -4.12 -14.21
C ASP A 148 17.47 -3.08 -15.18
N ILE A 149 17.90 -1.95 -14.63
CA ILE A 149 18.49 -0.82 -15.35
C ILE A 149 20.00 -0.82 -15.11
N SER A 150 20.43 -1.03 -13.86
CA SER A 150 21.83 -1.11 -13.42
C SER A 150 21.96 -1.64 -11.98
N GLN A 151 23.04 -2.36 -11.65
CA GLN A 151 23.43 -2.73 -10.27
C GLN A 151 22.26 -2.87 -9.26
N ASN A 152 22.07 -1.85 -8.40
CA ASN A 152 20.94 -1.75 -7.50
C ASN A 152 20.05 -0.60 -7.96
N ASP A 153 18.85 -0.93 -8.39
CA ASP A 153 17.80 -0.01 -8.72
C ASP A 153 16.63 -0.15 -7.74
N GLU A 154 16.12 0.98 -7.27
CA GLU A 154 14.92 1.02 -6.45
C GLU A 154 14.04 2.20 -6.86
N ALA A 155 12.72 1.97 -6.90
CA ALA A 155 11.75 3.04 -7.04
C ALA A 155 11.34 3.55 -5.66
N TRP A 156 11.32 4.86 -5.47
CA TRP A 156 10.92 5.53 -4.23
C TRP A 156 9.55 6.17 -4.30
N ALA A 157 9.03 6.45 -5.50
CA ALA A 157 7.76 7.14 -5.67
C ALA A 157 7.00 6.65 -6.90
N VAL A 158 5.67 6.66 -6.79
CA VAL A 158 4.77 6.38 -7.91
C VAL A 158 3.74 7.49 -8.08
N ALA A 159 3.47 7.82 -9.34
CA ALA A 159 2.38 8.72 -9.72
C ALA A 159 1.64 8.17 -10.94
N MET A 160 0.45 8.71 -11.19
CA MET A 160 -0.32 8.40 -12.39
C MET A 160 -0.52 9.64 -13.22
N ALA A 161 -0.19 9.55 -14.51
CA ALA A 161 -0.49 10.59 -15.48
C ALA A 161 -1.98 10.59 -15.84
N SER A 162 -2.47 11.73 -16.36
CA SER A 162 -3.88 11.88 -16.77
C SER A 162 -4.31 10.96 -17.91
N ASN A 163 -3.35 10.46 -18.69
CA ASN A 163 -3.58 9.46 -19.74
C ASN A 163 -3.60 8.01 -19.20
N GLY A 164 -3.38 7.81 -17.90
CA GLY A 164 -3.36 6.50 -17.24
C GLY A 164 -1.99 5.84 -17.16
N ASP A 165 -0.93 6.49 -17.66
CA ASP A 165 0.43 5.96 -17.56
C ASP A 165 0.92 5.96 -16.10
N ILE A 166 1.66 4.92 -15.72
CA ILE A 166 2.33 4.81 -14.42
C ILE A 166 3.69 5.50 -14.54
N ILE A 167 3.92 6.52 -13.71
CA ILE A 167 5.20 7.20 -13.58
C ILE A 167 5.89 6.65 -12.33
N VAL A 168 7.12 6.20 -12.49
CA VAL A 168 7.95 5.64 -11.42
C VAL A 168 9.22 6.46 -11.32
N ALA A 169 9.61 6.84 -10.10
CA ALA A 169 10.83 7.59 -9.81
C ALA A 169 11.59 6.94 -8.66
N GLY A 170 12.92 7.01 -8.71
CA GLY A 170 13.86 6.48 -7.72
C GLY A 170 14.97 7.48 -7.42
#